data_AF-A0A1V3P6Z8-F1
#
_entry.id   AF-A0A1V3P6Z8-F1
#
_cell.length_a   1.000
_cell.length_b   1.000
_cell.length_c   1.000
_cell.angle_alpha   90.00
_cell.angle_beta   90.00
_cell.angle_gamma   90.00
#
_symmetry.space_group_name_H-M   'P 1'
#
loop_
_entity.id
_entity.type
_entity.pdbx_description
1 polymer ?
#
loop_
_entity_poly.entity_id
_entity_poly.type
_entity_poly.pdbx_seq_one_letter_code
_entity_poly.pdbx_strand_id
1 'polypeptide(L)'
;MSYRHRVLSIVTLFVLLVGCLPAFAAEDVAALIKRQSQEFSDASASGNAAVLDRYLDDRVTFMIEDGSVVSKHDIVASAGPAPNGMSNRLVQTDFNVEVYGTVAVTRFTDQSTVTVAGQVSHTDYRSTEVWQKEAAGWRMISSQTIAVPQDPPAITLPTTVLDEYAGTYKAGPDFTYVIARHGDELTGAVNGGKPYAMKAELKDVLFTPGQPRLRRIVQRGADGKVVGVISRRDGHDALVLKRTS
;
A
#
# COMPACT_ATOMS: atom_id res chain seq x y z
N MET A 1 -17.34 93.87 -27.67
CA MET A 1 -15.91 94.26 -27.57
C MET A 1 -15.08 92.98 -27.63
N SER A 2 -14.07 92.99 -28.50
CA SER A 2 -13.27 91.87 -29.01
C SER A 2 -12.57 91.01 -27.95
N TYR A 3 -12.51 89.69 -28.15
CA TYR A 3 -11.21 88.98 -28.29
C TYR A 3 -11.38 87.53 -28.80
N ARG A 4 -10.82 87.24 -29.98
CA ARG A 4 -10.45 85.89 -30.44
C ARG A 4 -9.04 85.61 -29.92
N HIS A 5 -8.79 84.43 -29.34
CA HIS A 5 -7.46 83.80 -29.38
C HIS A 5 -7.54 82.29 -29.53
N ARG A 6 -6.51 81.77 -30.20
CA ARG A 6 -6.37 80.44 -30.78
C ARG A 6 -5.79 79.43 -29.77
N VAL A 7 -6.26 78.18 -29.90
CA VAL A 7 -5.53 76.88 -29.86
C VAL A 7 -4.51 76.65 -28.73
N LEU A 8 -4.76 75.63 -27.89
CA LEU A 8 -3.85 74.50 -27.70
C LEU A 8 -4.58 73.30 -27.06
N SER A 9 -4.67 72.20 -27.78
CA SER A 9 -5.13 70.91 -27.28
C SER A 9 -4.10 70.35 -26.29
N ILE A 10 -4.51 70.10 -25.05
CA ILE A 10 -3.75 69.31 -24.08
C ILE A 10 -4.54 68.03 -23.84
N VAL A 11 -4.09 66.95 -24.46
CA VAL A 11 -4.54 65.58 -24.18
C VAL A 11 -3.87 65.17 -22.88
N THR A 12 -4.63 65.15 -21.78
CA THR A 12 -4.16 64.63 -20.49
C THR A 12 -4.23 63.11 -20.52
N LEU A 13 -3.07 62.47 -20.65
CA LEU A 13 -2.87 61.03 -20.61
C LEU A 13 -3.10 60.51 -19.18
N PHE A 14 -4.23 59.85 -18.93
CA PHE A 14 -4.47 59.08 -17.71
C PHE A 14 -3.65 57.78 -17.80
N VAL A 15 -2.49 57.73 -17.14
CA VAL A 15 -1.75 56.49 -16.94
C VAL A 15 -2.45 55.70 -15.83
N LEU A 16 -3.28 54.74 -16.23
CA LEU A 16 -3.82 53.69 -15.37
C LEU A 16 -2.65 52.79 -14.95
N LEU A 17 -2.16 52.96 -13.72
CA LEU A 17 -1.27 52.01 -13.07
C LEU A 17 -2.11 50.76 -12.74
N VAL A 18 -2.23 49.83 -13.70
CA VAL A 18 -2.77 48.49 -13.45
C VAL A 18 -1.71 47.75 -12.63
N GLY A 19 -1.90 47.75 -11.31
CA GLY A 19 -1.17 46.88 -10.42
C GLY A 19 -1.43 45.45 -10.81
N CYS A 20 -0.46 44.81 -11.47
CA CYS A 20 -0.42 43.37 -11.62
C CYS A 20 -0.15 42.79 -10.22
N LEU A 21 -1.21 42.63 -9.43
CA LEU A 21 -1.18 41.69 -8.32
C LEU A 21 -0.86 40.34 -8.94
N PRO A 22 0.15 39.59 -8.46
CA PRO A 22 0.35 38.23 -8.93
C PRO A 22 -0.96 37.50 -8.66
N ALA A 23 -1.67 37.15 -9.73
CA ALA A 23 -2.73 36.17 -9.64
C ALA A 23 -2.03 34.91 -9.11
N PHE A 24 -2.16 34.64 -7.81
CA PHE A 24 -1.96 33.31 -7.30
C PHE A 24 -2.89 32.45 -8.14
N ALA A 25 -2.34 31.77 -9.14
CA ALA A 25 -3.09 30.83 -9.94
C ALA A 25 -3.74 29.90 -8.93
N ALA A 26 -5.08 29.90 -8.91
CA ALA A 26 -5.81 29.01 -8.03
C ALA A 26 -5.26 27.60 -8.26
N GLU A 27 -4.78 26.98 -7.19
CA GLU A 27 -4.23 25.64 -7.30
C GLU A 27 -5.26 24.73 -7.94
N ASP A 28 -4.82 23.96 -8.94
CA ASP A 28 -5.65 22.93 -9.54
C ASP A 28 -6.13 21.96 -8.45
N VAL A 29 -7.42 21.66 -8.41
CA VAL A 29 -8.05 20.85 -7.35
C VAL A 29 -7.36 19.49 -7.23
N ALA A 30 -6.92 18.91 -8.35
CA ALA A 30 -6.17 17.65 -8.34
C ALA A 30 -4.79 17.79 -7.68
N ALA A 31 -4.07 18.89 -7.94
CA ALA A 31 -2.79 19.18 -7.29
C ALA A 31 -2.96 19.45 -5.79
N LEU A 32 -4.01 20.18 -5.39
CA LEU A 32 -4.38 20.43 -4.01
C LEU A 32 -4.63 19.11 -3.26
N ILE A 33 -5.49 18.25 -3.79
CA ILE A 33 -5.82 16.96 -3.15
C ILE A 33 -4.60 16.07 -3.09
N LYS A 34 -3.77 16.03 -4.13
CA LYS A 34 -2.50 15.27 -4.09
C LYS A 34 -1.60 15.72 -2.96
N ARG A 35 -1.44 17.03 -2.76
CA ARG A 35 -0.64 17.57 -1.65
C ARG A 35 -1.26 17.19 -0.30
N GLN A 36 -2.56 17.42 -0.12
CA GLN A 36 -3.25 17.12 1.15
C GLN A 36 -3.20 15.63 1.51
N SER A 37 -3.35 14.76 0.51
CA SER A 37 -3.17 13.31 0.63
C SER A 37 -1.75 12.97 1.12
N GLN A 38 -0.70 13.51 0.49
CA GLN A 38 0.68 13.29 0.96
C GLN A 38 0.91 13.84 2.38
N GLU A 39 0.40 15.04 2.69
CA GLU A 39 0.49 15.61 4.05
C GLU A 39 -0.22 14.74 5.09
N PHE A 40 -1.31 14.07 4.72
CA PHE A 40 -2.00 13.11 5.57
C PHE A 40 -1.16 11.84 5.80
N SER A 41 -0.52 11.28 4.77
CA SER A 41 0.44 10.17 4.93
C SER A 41 1.64 10.58 5.80
N ASP A 42 2.19 11.77 5.61
CA ASP A 42 3.30 12.30 6.42
C ASP A 42 2.88 12.47 7.90
N ALA A 43 1.67 12.96 8.14
CA ALA A 43 1.10 13.10 9.48
C ALA A 43 0.86 11.75 10.14
N SER A 44 0.43 10.75 9.38
CA SER A 44 0.25 9.37 9.84
C SER A 44 1.58 8.74 10.23
N ALA A 45 2.64 8.96 9.44
CA ALA A 45 3.98 8.45 9.73
C ALA A 45 4.65 9.14 10.94
N SER A 46 4.39 10.44 11.14
CA SER A 46 5.01 11.26 12.18
C SER A 46 4.19 11.37 13.47
N GLY A 47 2.93 10.93 13.47
CA GLY A 47 2.01 11.07 14.59
C GLY A 47 1.49 12.50 14.81
N ASN A 48 1.35 13.28 13.75
CA ASN A 48 0.90 14.67 13.84
C ASN A 48 -0.64 14.76 13.95
N ALA A 49 -1.14 14.65 15.18
CA ALA A 49 -2.58 14.71 15.51
C ALA A 49 -3.31 15.91 14.88
N ALA A 50 -2.68 17.08 14.85
CA ALA A 50 -3.32 18.31 14.35
C ALA A 50 -3.55 18.30 12.84
N VAL A 51 -2.67 17.66 12.07
CA VAL A 51 -2.85 17.49 10.62
C VAL A 51 -3.88 16.40 10.33
N LEU A 52 -3.85 15.30 11.08
CA LEU A 52 -4.86 14.25 10.97
C LEU A 52 -6.28 14.79 11.26
N ASP A 53 -6.43 15.53 12.36
CA ASP A 53 -7.72 16.14 12.76
C ASP A 53 -8.27 17.09 11.70
N ARG A 54 -7.39 17.89 11.07
CA ARG A 54 -7.76 18.85 10.03
C ARG A 54 -8.34 18.17 8.80
N TYR A 55 -7.77 17.04 8.36
CA TYR A 55 -8.14 16.42 7.09
C TYR A 55 -9.28 15.42 7.20
N LEU A 56 -9.53 14.82 8.36
CA LEU A 56 -10.62 13.85 8.53
C LEU A 56 -11.95 14.56 8.75
N ASP A 57 -13.00 14.20 8.01
CA ASP A 57 -14.38 14.57 8.36
C ASP A 57 -14.79 13.92 9.69
N ASP A 58 -15.70 14.55 10.44
CA ASP A 58 -16.12 14.05 11.76
C ASP A 58 -16.90 12.73 11.65
N ARG A 59 -17.43 12.39 10.47
CA ARG A 59 -18.13 11.13 10.18
C ARG A 59 -17.35 10.22 9.23
N VAL A 60 -16.03 10.38 9.14
CA VAL A 60 -15.18 9.55 8.28
C VAL A 60 -15.38 8.06 8.55
N THR A 61 -15.51 7.26 7.49
CA THR A 61 -15.37 5.80 7.56
C THR A 61 -13.94 5.44 7.19
N PHE A 62 -13.12 5.07 8.17
CA PHE A 62 -11.69 4.80 7.95
C PHE A 62 -11.38 3.34 8.24
N MET A 63 -10.95 2.59 7.22
CA MET A 63 -10.48 1.22 7.37
C MET A 63 -8.96 1.16 7.22
N ILE A 64 -8.29 0.75 8.29
CA ILE A 64 -6.84 0.56 8.33
C ILE A 64 -6.43 -0.78 7.70
N GLU A 65 -5.12 -0.99 7.54
CA GLU A 65 -4.54 -2.09 6.77
C GLU A 65 -4.86 -3.51 7.28
N ASP A 66 -5.27 -3.65 8.55
CA ASP A 66 -5.65 -4.91 9.16
C ASP A 66 -7.15 -5.25 8.97
N GLY A 67 -7.93 -4.33 8.39
CA GLY A 67 -9.37 -4.45 8.16
C GLY A 67 -10.25 -3.87 9.27
N SER A 68 -9.68 -3.32 10.33
CA SER A 68 -10.43 -2.63 11.39
C SER A 68 -10.98 -1.30 10.90
N VAL A 69 -12.20 -0.98 11.30
CA VAL A 69 -12.83 0.33 11.05
C VAL A 69 -12.67 1.19 12.29
N VAL A 70 -12.07 2.37 12.14
CA VAL A 70 -11.74 3.30 13.23
C VAL A 70 -12.36 4.67 12.99
N SER A 71 -12.68 5.38 14.08
CA SER A 71 -13.23 6.73 14.01
C SER A 71 -12.12 7.78 13.90
N LYS A 72 -12.49 9.01 13.50
CA LYS A 72 -11.60 10.18 13.58
C LYS A 72 -11.01 10.35 14.99
N HIS A 73 -11.84 10.18 16.02
CA HIS A 73 -11.42 10.30 17.41
C HIS A 73 -10.31 9.30 17.74
N ASP A 74 -10.47 8.03 17.33
CA ASP A 74 -9.48 6.98 17.60
C ASP A 74 -8.16 7.25 16.89
N ILE A 75 -8.21 7.67 15.62
CA ILE A 75 -7.03 8.03 14.82
C ILE A 75 -6.27 9.17 15.51
N VAL A 76 -6.94 10.27 15.83
CA VAL A 76 -6.31 11.45 16.43
C VAL A 76 -5.79 11.15 17.84
N ALA A 77 -6.52 10.39 18.65
CA ALA A 77 -6.11 10.03 20.01
C ALA A 77 -4.92 9.07 20.04
N SER A 78 -4.77 8.22 19.01
CA SER A 78 -3.62 7.32 18.86
C SER A 78 -2.35 8.01 18.33
N ALA A 79 -2.48 9.22 17.78
CA ALA A 79 -1.35 9.90 17.17
C ALA A 79 -0.36 10.37 18.24
N GLY A 80 0.91 10.11 18.00
CA GLY A 80 2.01 10.53 18.84
C GLY A 80 3.34 10.26 18.17
N PRO A 81 4.43 10.91 18.63
CA PRO A 81 5.74 10.67 18.05
C PRO A 81 6.12 9.19 18.16
N ALA A 82 6.81 8.69 17.15
CA ALA A 82 7.35 7.34 17.18
C ALA A 82 8.25 7.15 18.44
N PRO A 83 8.24 5.96 19.06
CA PRO A 83 9.16 5.64 20.14
C PRO A 83 10.63 5.87 19.75
N ASN A 84 11.49 6.11 20.73
CA ASN A 84 12.92 6.26 20.50
C ASN A 84 13.51 5.03 19.76
N GLY A 85 14.27 5.27 18.70
CA GLY A 85 14.86 4.22 17.88
C GLY A 85 13.91 3.64 16.82
N MET A 86 12.71 4.23 16.66
CA MET A 86 11.76 3.91 15.61
C MET A 86 11.47 5.14 14.75
N SER A 87 11.33 4.94 13.44
CA SER A 87 10.78 5.95 12.53
C SER A 87 10.02 5.29 11.40
N ASN A 88 9.07 6.04 10.83
CA ASN A 88 8.37 5.66 9.61
C ASN A 88 8.44 6.84 8.63
N ARG A 89 8.52 6.54 7.34
CA ARG A 89 8.38 7.49 6.26
C ARG A 89 7.45 6.88 5.21
N LEU A 90 6.44 7.64 4.82
CA LEU A 90 5.50 7.28 3.75
C LEU A 90 5.73 8.19 2.55
N VAL A 91 5.75 7.62 1.35
CA VAL A 91 5.84 8.36 0.09
C VAL A 91 4.77 7.83 -0.85
N GLN A 92 3.86 8.69 -1.29
CA GLN A 92 2.82 8.32 -2.23
C GLN A 92 3.38 8.19 -3.65
N THR A 93 3.16 7.05 -4.28
CA THR A 93 3.45 6.74 -5.68
C THR A 93 2.19 6.26 -6.40
N ASP A 94 2.23 6.16 -7.73
CA ASP A 94 1.08 5.76 -8.56
C ASP A 94 -0.20 6.56 -8.30
N PHE A 95 -0.04 7.82 -7.87
CA PHE A 95 -1.16 8.66 -7.46
C PHE A 95 -2.05 9.04 -8.65
N ASN A 96 -3.35 8.83 -8.50
CA ASN A 96 -4.37 9.30 -9.42
C ASN A 96 -5.57 9.84 -8.62
N VAL A 97 -6.20 10.88 -9.15
CA VAL A 97 -7.38 11.52 -8.57
C VAL A 97 -8.41 11.76 -9.66
N GLU A 98 -9.66 11.43 -9.35
CA GLU A 98 -10.82 11.73 -10.18
C GLU A 98 -11.76 12.65 -9.39
N VAL A 99 -12.14 13.79 -9.99
CA VAL A 99 -12.97 14.81 -9.33
C VAL A 99 -14.38 14.82 -9.91
N TYR A 100 -15.36 14.61 -9.04
CA TYR A 100 -16.80 14.57 -9.32
C TYR A 100 -17.51 15.73 -8.60
N GLY A 101 -17.41 16.94 -9.15
CA GLY A 101 -18.03 18.13 -8.57
C GLY A 101 -17.44 18.48 -7.20
N THR A 102 -18.16 18.12 -6.12
CA THR A 102 -17.71 18.32 -4.73
C THR A 102 -17.09 17.08 -4.10
N VAL A 103 -16.92 16.00 -4.84
CA VAL A 103 -16.28 14.76 -4.37
C VAL A 103 -15.01 14.53 -5.16
N ALA A 104 -13.98 13.97 -4.55
CA ALA A 104 -12.80 13.47 -5.24
C ALA A 104 -12.43 12.09 -4.71
N VAL A 105 -11.99 11.22 -5.61
CA VAL A 105 -11.55 9.86 -5.27
C VAL A 105 -10.08 9.75 -5.64
N THR A 106 -9.23 9.39 -4.67
CA THR A 106 -7.81 9.15 -4.89
C THR A 106 -7.52 7.65 -4.89
N ARG A 107 -6.50 7.25 -5.64
CA ARG A 107 -5.83 5.95 -5.50
C ARG A 107 -4.33 6.16 -5.56
N PHE A 108 -3.59 5.48 -4.70
CA PHE A 108 -2.13 5.57 -4.64
C PHE A 108 -1.53 4.38 -3.90
N THR A 109 -0.23 4.20 -4.07
CA THR A 109 0.58 3.31 -3.24
C THR A 109 1.36 4.16 -2.24
N ASP A 110 1.20 3.91 -0.95
CA ASP A 110 2.08 4.44 0.08
C ASP A 110 3.28 3.50 0.26
N GLN A 111 4.47 3.98 -0.12
CA GLN A 111 5.72 3.26 0.11
C GLN A 111 6.25 3.59 1.50
N SER A 112 6.13 2.64 2.42
CA SER A 112 6.61 2.77 3.78
C SER A 112 8.05 2.33 3.90
N THR A 113 8.85 3.18 4.54
CA THR A 113 10.20 2.86 5.03
C THR A 113 10.19 2.99 6.53
N VAL A 114 10.17 1.86 7.21
CA VAL A 114 10.23 1.79 8.67
C VAL A 114 11.65 1.47 9.10
N THR A 115 12.17 2.24 10.05
CA THR A 115 13.43 1.93 10.73
C THR A 115 13.13 1.55 12.17
N VAL A 116 13.61 0.39 12.61
CA VAL A 116 13.53 -0.06 14.01
C VAL A 116 14.92 -0.55 14.42
N ALA A 117 15.49 0.03 15.49
CA ALA A 117 16.81 -0.36 15.99
C ALA A 117 17.92 -0.38 14.90
N GLY A 118 17.83 0.54 13.93
CA GLY A 118 18.76 0.63 12.79
C GLY A 118 18.50 -0.36 11.65
N GLN A 119 17.51 -1.25 11.78
CA GLN A 119 17.07 -2.14 10.71
C GLN A 119 15.98 -1.46 9.88
N VAL A 120 16.12 -1.51 8.55
CA VAL A 120 15.18 -0.90 7.62
C VAL A 120 14.30 -1.97 6.99
N SER A 121 12.99 -1.74 6.99
CA SER A 121 12.01 -2.56 6.29
C SER A 121 11.17 -1.71 5.35
N HIS A 122 10.79 -2.29 4.22
CA HIS A 122 9.92 -1.67 3.23
C HIS A 122 8.59 -2.40 3.16
N THR A 123 7.50 -1.65 3.08
CA THR A 123 6.15 -2.20 2.90
C THR A 123 5.37 -1.26 1.99
N ASP A 124 4.64 -1.82 1.04
CA ASP A 124 3.74 -1.05 0.19
C ASP A 124 2.31 -1.18 0.73
N TYR A 125 1.61 -0.06 0.81
CA TYR A 125 0.19 0.02 1.16
C TYR A 125 -0.59 0.56 -0.02
N ARG A 126 -1.67 -0.11 -0.44
CA ARG A 126 -2.56 0.39 -1.50
C ARG A 126 -3.77 1.03 -0.85
N SER A 127 -4.00 2.30 -1.18
CA SER A 127 -5.04 3.10 -0.54
C SER A 127 -6.02 3.68 -1.55
N THR A 128 -7.26 3.88 -1.10
CA THR A 128 -8.28 4.68 -1.77
C THR A 128 -8.89 5.61 -0.75
N GLU A 129 -8.87 6.91 -1.05
CA GLU A 129 -9.50 7.92 -0.21
C GLU A 129 -10.62 8.61 -0.98
N VAL A 130 -11.66 9.00 -0.25
CA VAL A 130 -12.75 9.80 -0.78
C VAL A 130 -12.79 11.12 -0.01
N TRP A 131 -12.67 12.21 -0.74
CA TRP A 131 -12.65 13.57 -0.23
C TRP A 131 -13.94 14.28 -0.60
N GLN A 132 -14.49 15.05 0.34
CA GLN A 132 -15.65 15.91 0.15
C GLN A 132 -15.22 17.37 0.30
N LYS A 133 -15.66 18.21 -0.62
CA LYS A 133 -15.53 19.66 -0.52
C LYS A 133 -16.55 20.18 0.48
N GLU A 134 -16.06 20.82 1.53
CA GLU A 134 -16.83 21.50 2.56
C GLU A 134 -16.54 23.00 2.55
N ALA A 135 -17.25 23.76 3.40
CA ALA A 135 -17.01 25.18 3.57
C ALA A 135 -15.57 25.49 4.05
N ALA A 136 -15.00 24.61 4.88
CA ALA A 136 -13.65 24.75 5.43
C ALA A 136 -12.54 24.24 4.50
N GLY A 137 -12.87 23.60 3.37
CA GLY A 137 -11.92 22.97 2.46
C GLY A 137 -12.29 21.52 2.13
N TRP A 138 -11.37 20.78 1.53
CA TRP A 138 -11.54 19.35 1.28
C TRP A 138 -11.21 18.55 2.54
N ARG A 139 -12.11 17.65 2.93
CA ARG A 139 -11.93 16.69 4.03
C ARG A 139 -12.24 15.28 3.57
N MET A 140 -11.50 14.33 4.11
CA MET A 140 -11.63 12.91 3.83
C MET A 140 -12.86 12.35 4.56
N ILE A 141 -13.81 11.82 3.79
CA ILE A 141 -15.03 11.16 4.30
C ILE A 141 -14.92 9.64 4.29
N SER A 142 -13.95 9.08 3.57
CA SER A 142 -13.66 7.64 3.59
C SER A 142 -12.19 7.37 3.28
N SER A 143 -11.62 6.35 3.91
CA SER A 143 -10.35 5.76 3.50
C SER A 143 -10.39 4.25 3.65
N GLN A 144 -9.75 3.57 2.72
CA GLN A 144 -9.46 2.14 2.81
C GLN A 144 -8.02 1.91 2.39
N THR A 145 -7.27 1.27 3.27
CA THR A 145 -5.87 0.88 3.04
C THR A 145 -5.75 -0.64 3.13
N ILE A 146 -4.93 -1.24 2.26
CA ILE A 146 -4.51 -2.64 2.40
C ILE A 146 -2.99 -2.73 2.34
N ALA A 147 -2.40 -3.57 3.18
CA ALA A 147 -1.00 -3.96 3.00
C ALA A 147 -0.89 -4.81 1.72
N VAL A 148 0.02 -4.45 0.82
CA VAL A 148 0.30 -5.22 -0.40
C VAL A 148 1.19 -6.40 -0.02
N PRO A 149 0.69 -7.65 -0.09
CA PRO A 149 1.50 -8.81 0.30
C PRO A 149 2.69 -8.95 -0.63
N GLN A 150 3.88 -9.13 -0.06
CA GLN A 150 5.13 -9.37 -0.79
C GLN A 150 5.54 -10.82 -0.66
N ASP A 151 6.24 -11.33 -1.67
CA ASP A 151 6.86 -12.64 -1.57
C ASP A 151 7.86 -12.63 -0.41
N PRO A 152 7.90 -13.69 0.42
CA PRO A 152 8.90 -13.79 1.46
C PRO A 152 10.31 -13.90 0.84
N PRO A 153 11.37 -13.56 1.60
CA PRO A 153 12.73 -13.78 1.14
C PRO A 153 12.97 -15.27 0.87
N ALA A 154 13.67 -15.57 -0.22
CA ALA A 154 14.06 -16.94 -0.54
C ALA A 154 15.42 -17.29 0.09
N ILE A 155 15.53 -18.50 0.62
CA ILE A 155 16.81 -19.09 1.03
C ILE A 155 17.21 -20.24 0.10
N THR A 156 18.52 -20.46 -0.02
CA THR A 156 19.05 -21.66 -0.66
C THR A 156 19.15 -22.78 0.37
N LEU A 157 18.49 -23.89 0.09
CA LEU A 157 18.61 -25.11 0.91
C LEU A 157 19.60 -26.09 0.26
N PRO A 158 20.29 -26.92 1.06
CA PRO A 158 21.07 -28.03 0.52
C PRO A 158 20.20 -28.93 -0.36
N THR A 159 20.75 -29.44 -1.46
CA THR A 159 20.02 -30.34 -2.39
C THR A 159 19.50 -31.59 -1.70
N THR A 160 20.21 -32.10 -0.70
CA THR A 160 19.77 -33.22 0.14
C THR A 160 18.46 -32.93 0.87
N VAL A 161 18.23 -31.68 1.30
CA VAL A 161 16.97 -31.25 1.92
C VAL A 161 15.88 -31.10 0.86
N LEU A 162 16.22 -30.60 -0.33
CA LEU A 162 15.27 -30.49 -1.44
C LEU A 162 14.80 -31.88 -1.92
N ASP A 163 15.70 -32.87 -1.95
CA ASP A 163 15.38 -34.26 -2.27
C ASP A 163 14.32 -34.84 -1.33
N GLU A 164 14.34 -34.47 -0.04
CA GLU A 164 13.34 -34.95 0.93
C GLU A 164 11.92 -34.47 0.61
N TYR A 165 11.78 -33.30 -0.03
CA TYR A 165 10.49 -32.72 -0.42
C TYR A 165 9.94 -33.27 -1.73
N ALA A 166 10.81 -33.78 -2.61
CA ALA A 166 10.39 -34.34 -3.89
C ALA A 166 9.52 -35.57 -3.67
N GLY A 167 8.33 -35.60 -4.27
CA GLY A 167 7.38 -36.67 -4.06
C GLY A 167 5.96 -36.34 -4.50
N THR A 168 5.07 -37.28 -4.28
CA THR A 168 3.64 -37.17 -4.58
C THR A 168 2.87 -37.05 -3.28
N TYR A 169 1.99 -36.07 -3.23
CA TYR A 169 1.14 -35.74 -2.10
C TYR A 169 -0.32 -35.80 -2.53
N LYS A 170 -1.22 -36.29 -1.66
CA LYS A 170 -2.64 -36.44 -1.98
C LYS A 170 -3.56 -35.84 -0.92
N ALA A 171 -4.68 -35.30 -1.38
CA ALA A 171 -5.83 -34.93 -0.57
C ALA A 171 -7.08 -35.60 -1.13
N GLY A 172 -7.40 -36.80 -0.62
CA GLY A 172 -8.43 -37.64 -1.24
C GLY A 172 -7.98 -38.26 -2.57
N PRO A 173 -8.90 -38.93 -3.30
CA PRO A 173 -8.58 -39.65 -4.53
C PRO A 173 -8.29 -38.72 -5.73
N ASP A 174 -8.94 -37.55 -5.78
CA ASP A 174 -8.99 -36.70 -6.98
C ASP A 174 -8.02 -35.51 -6.95
N PHE A 175 -7.28 -35.35 -5.85
CA PHE A 175 -6.30 -34.28 -5.69
C PHE A 175 -4.91 -34.84 -5.45
N THR A 176 -4.05 -34.66 -6.44
CA THR A 176 -2.63 -35.00 -6.41
C THR A 176 -1.80 -33.75 -6.59
N TYR A 177 -0.78 -33.59 -5.75
CA TYR A 177 0.21 -32.54 -5.83
C TYR A 177 1.60 -33.17 -5.89
N VAL A 178 2.37 -32.81 -6.91
CA VAL A 178 3.72 -33.32 -7.09
C VAL A 178 4.69 -32.18 -6.81
N ILE A 179 5.67 -32.44 -5.95
CA ILE A 179 6.86 -31.61 -5.83
C ILE A 179 7.99 -32.34 -6.55
N ALA A 180 8.63 -31.67 -7.50
CA ALA A 180 9.78 -32.21 -8.23
C ALA A 180 11.00 -31.30 -8.03
N ARG A 181 12.20 -31.89 -8.03
CA ARG A 181 13.46 -31.15 -7.98
C ARG A 181 14.15 -31.17 -9.34
N HIS A 182 14.68 -30.01 -9.74
CA HIS A 182 15.52 -29.86 -10.92
C HIS A 182 16.80 -29.12 -10.51
N GLY A 183 17.88 -29.86 -10.26
CA GLY A 183 19.11 -29.26 -9.72
C GLY A 183 18.87 -28.70 -8.31
N ASP A 184 19.00 -27.40 -8.15
CA ASP A 184 18.75 -26.64 -6.92
C ASP A 184 17.35 -26.01 -6.86
N GLU A 185 16.51 -26.22 -7.87
CA GLU A 185 15.15 -25.68 -7.92
C GLU A 185 14.09 -26.74 -7.57
N LEU A 186 12.95 -26.27 -7.06
CA LEU A 186 11.74 -27.07 -6.89
C LEU A 186 10.64 -26.58 -7.82
N THR A 187 9.83 -27.51 -8.32
CA THR A 187 8.56 -27.21 -8.98
C THR A 187 7.41 -27.91 -8.28
N GLY A 188 6.23 -27.29 -8.34
CA GLY A 188 4.97 -27.86 -7.89
C GLY A 188 4.02 -28.07 -9.08
N ALA A 189 3.25 -29.15 -9.08
CA ALA A 189 2.21 -29.38 -10.07
C ALA A 189 0.97 -30.01 -9.43
N VAL A 190 -0.22 -29.48 -9.72
CA VAL A 190 -1.49 -30.01 -9.24
C VAL A 190 -2.14 -30.81 -10.38
N ASN A 191 -2.55 -32.05 -10.10
CA ASN A 191 -3.29 -32.93 -11.02
C ASN A 191 -2.68 -33.04 -12.43
N GLY A 192 -1.34 -33.12 -12.53
CA GLY A 192 -0.63 -33.20 -13.81
C GLY A 192 -0.64 -31.91 -14.63
N GLY A 193 -1.13 -30.80 -14.05
CA GLY A 193 -1.11 -29.49 -14.68
C GLY A 193 0.30 -28.92 -14.85
N LYS A 194 0.38 -27.72 -15.44
CA LYS A 194 1.64 -27.03 -15.71
C LYS A 194 2.45 -26.85 -14.41
N PRO A 195 3.73 -27.29 -14.37
CA PRO A 195 4.60 -27.04 -13.24
C PRO A 195 4.82 -25.54 -13.00
N TYR A 196 4.86 -25.15 -11.73
CA TYR A 196 5.20 -23.79 -11.30
C TYR A 196 6.39 -23.82 -10.35
N ALA A 197 7.21 -22.78 -10.38
CA ALA A 197 8.38 -22.68 -9.52
C ALA A 197 7.99 -22.62 -8.04
N MET A 198 8.84 -23.21 -7.20
CA MET A 198 8.74 -23.15 -5.75
C MET A 198 10.09 -22.75 -5.17
N LYS A 199 10.05 -21.93 -4.12
CA LYS A 199 11.22 -21.49 -3.36
C LYS A 199 11.02 -21.79 -1.88
N ALA A 200 12.11 -21.86 -1.13
CA ALA A 200 12.07 -21.99 0.32
C ALA A 200 12.12 -20.59 0.97
N GLU A 201 11.16 -20.30 1.83
CA GLU A 201 11.23 -19.16 2.77
C GLU A 201 12.10 -19.55 3.97
N LEU A 202 11.90 -20.77 4.46
CA LEU A 202 12.67 -21.41 5.51
C LEU A 202 12.76 -22.92 5.22
N LYS A 203 13.56 -23.66 6.01
CA LYS A 203 13.46 -25.13 6.01
C LYS A 203 12.01 -25.52 6.35
N ASP A 204 11.45 -26.45 5.58
CA ASP A 204 10.08 -26.93 5.69
C ASP A 204 8.97 -25.88 5.42
N VAL A 205 9.31 -24.68 4.93
CA VAL A 205 8.35 -23.65 4.52
C VAL A 205 8.66 -23.20 3.10
N LEU A 206 7.81 -23.61 2.16
CA LEU A 206 7.96 -23.27 0.74
C LEU A 206 6.89 -22.27 0.32
N PHE A 207 7.17 -21.50 -0.73
CA PHE A 207 6.24 -20.57 -1.34
C PHE A 207 6.37 -20.61 -2.87
N THR A 208 5.34 -20.10 -3.54
CA THR A 208 5.34 -19.91 -4.99
C THR A 208 5.53 -18.43 -5.27
N PRO A 209 6.56 -18.02 -6.04
CA PRO A 209 6.75 -16.63 -6.39
C PRO A 209 5.50 -16.01 -7.04
N GLY A 210 5.14 -14.79 -6.63
CA GLY A 210 3.92 -14.09 -7.03
C GLY A 210 2.65 -14.58 -6.32
N GLN A 211 2.76 -15.48 -5.35
CA GLN A 211 1.64 -15.96 -4.53
C GLN A 211 1.91 -15.73 -3.02
N PRO A 212 2.15 -14.48 -2.60
CA PRO A 212 2.63 -14.13 -1.26
C PRO A 212 1.71 -14.52 -0.11
N ARG A 213 0.41 -14.74 -0.40
CA ARG A 213 -0.59 -15.16 0.58
C ARG A 213 -0.57 -16.66 0.88
N LEU A 214 0.20 -17.43 0.12
CA LEU A 214 0.16 -18.89 0.12
C LEU A 214 1.51 -19.48 0.53
N ARG A 215 1.51 -20.30 1.59
CA ARG A 215 2.66 -21.12 1.98
C ARG A 215 2.36 -22.61 1.83
N ARG A 216 3.41 -23.40 1.63
CA ARG A 216 3.43 -24.86 1.71
C ARG A 216 4.26 -25.25 2.94
N ILE A 217 3.57 -25.70 3.99
CA ILE A 217 4.21 -26.11 5.23
C ILE A 217 4.47 -27.62 5.15
N VAL A 218 5.73 -28.01 5.00
CA VAL A 218 6.13 -29.41 4.98
C VAL A 218 5.92 -30.00 6.37
N GLN A 219 5.25 -31.14 6.44
CA GLN A 219 4.97 -31.87 7.67
C GLN A 219 5.95 -33.03 7.78
N ARG A 220 6.55 -33.18 8.97
CA ARG A 220 7.46 -34.29 9.28
C ARG A 220 6.86 -35.20 10.35
N GLY A 221 7.11 -36.49 10.21
CA GLY A 221 6.78 -37.50 11.22
C GLY A 221 7.77 -37.49 12.38
N ALA A 222 7.52 -38.32 13.38
CA ALA A 222 8.40 -38.47 14.55
C ALA A 222 9.81 -38.99 14.19
N ASP A 223 9.95 -39.66 13.05
CA ASP A 223 11.22 -40.14 12.50
C ASP A 223 11.96 -39.07 11.67
N GLY A 224 11.44 -37.84 11.63
CA GLY A 224 11.99 -36.72 10.87
C GLY A 224 11.70 -36.78 9.37
N LYS A 225 11.05 -37.83 8.85
CA LYS A 225 10.74 -37.94 7.42
C LYS A 225 9.55 -37.07 7.05
N VAL A 226 9.54 -36.57 5.81
CA VAL A 226 8.41 -35.81 5.28
C VAL A 226 7.22 -36.74 5.08
N VAL A 227 6.11 -36.45 5.76
CA VAL A 227 4.86 -37.21 5.73
C VAL A 227 3.72 -36.49 5.02
N GLY A 228 3.89 -35.19 4.72
CA GLY A 228 2.86 -34.40 4.09
C GLY A 228 3.25 -32.95 3.84
N VAL A 229 2.30 -32.20 3.29
CA VAL A 229 2.41 -30.75 3.07
C VAL A 229 1.05 -30.13 3.38
N ILE A 230 1.04 -28.98 4.06
CA ILE A 230 -0.15 -28.17 4.27
C ILE A 230 -0.08 -26.96 3.34
N SER A 231 -1.13 -26.72 2.56
CA SER A 231 -1.34 -25.46 1.87
C SER A 231 -2.00 -24.48 2.84
N ARG A 232 -1.23 -23.53 3.36
CA ARG A 232 -1.71 -22.49 4.27
C ARG A 232 -1.92 -21.18 3.52
N ARG A 233 -3.12 -20.60 3.63
CA ARG A 233 -3.47 -19.31 3.03
C ARG A 233 -3.92 -18.37 4.13
N ASP A 234 -3.25 -17.22 4.26
CA ASP A 234 -3.58 -16.18 5.24
C ASP A 234 -3.78 -16.72 6.67
N GLY A 235 -2.91 -17.64 7.11
CA GLY A 235 -2.98 -18.26 8.44
C GLY A 235 -3.91 -19.48 8.54
N HIS A 236 -4.72 -19.77 7.52
CA HIS A 236 -5.66 -20.89 7.53
C HIS A 236 -5.12 -22.10 6.76
N ASP A 237 -5.21 -23.28 7.38
CA ASP A 237 -4.86 -24.56 6.76
C ASP A 237 -5.93 -24.98 5.75
N ALA A 238 -5.82 -24.44 4.53
CA ALA A 238 -6.81 -24.60 3.48
C ALA A 238 -6.83 -26.01 2.88
N LEU A 239 -5.69 -26.72 2.89
CA LEU A 239 -5.59 -28.08 2.39
C LEU A 239 -4.45 -28.85 3.07
N VAL A 240 -4.73 -30.06 3.53
CA VAL A 240 -3.73 -30.98 4.09
C VAL A 240 -3.50 -32.12 3.12
N LEU A 241 -2.24 -32.32 2.71
CA LEU A 241 -1.86 -33.36 1.77
C LEU A 241 -0.93 -34.37 2.44
N LYS A 242 -1.22 -35.66 2.30
CA LYS A 242 -0.37 -36.75 2.80
C LYS A 242 0.57 -37.20 1.70
N ARG A 243 1.84 -37.45 2.04
CA ARG A 243 2.81 -38.04 1.11
C ARG A 243 2.41 -39.47 0.79
N THR A 244 2.47 -39.86 -0.47
CA THR A 244 2.16 -41.21 -0.95
C THR A 244 3.33 -41.88 -1.67
N SER A 245 4.28 -41.10 -2.18
CA SER A 245 5.54 -41.57 -2.76
C SER A 245 6.62 -40.50 -2.69
#